data_AF-A0A0A2T665-F1
#
_entry.id   AF-A0A0A2T665-F1
#
_cell.length_a   1.000
_cell.length_b   1.000
_cell.length_c   1.000
_cell.angle_alpha   90.00
_cell.angle_beta   90.00
_cell.angle_gamma   90.00
#
_symmetry.space_group_name_H-M   'P 1'
#
loop_
_entity.id
_entity.type
_entity.pdbx_description
1 polymer ?
#
loop_
_entity_poly.entity_id
_entity_poly.type
_entity_poly.pdbx_seq_one_letter_code
_entity_poly.pdbx_strand_id
1 'polypeptide(L)'
;MLAGCSSLNQQNQTILPRKEGTIRVASYNLNWGKGAFKITAPHLTIQALDRANADIILLQETTEFWQNQLETYLATRYPYRRFYHYHMRGD
;
A
#
# COMPACT_ATOMS: atom_id res chain seq x y z
N MET A 1 15.54 -8.09 25.72
CA MET A 1 14.51 -7.06 25.45
C MET A 1 14.23 -7.09 23.96
N LEU A 2 13.09 -7.65 23.54
CA LEU A 2 12.65 -7.60 22.15
C LEU A 2 11.84 -6.30 21.99
N ALA A 3 12.31 -5.40 21.13
CA ALA A 3 11.57 -4.20 20.76
C ALA A 3 10.33 -4.63 19.96
N GLY A 4 9.18 -4.67 20.62
CA GLY A 4 7.90 -4.86 19.95
C GLY A 4 7.59 -3.62 19.12
N CYS A 5 7.17 -3.83 17.86
CA CYS A 5 6.58 -2.80 17.03
C CYS A 5 5.32 -2.28 17.73
N SER A 6 5.42 -1.13 18.41
CA SER A 6 4.24 -0.40 18.86
C SER A 6 3.52 0.14 17.63
N SER A 7 2.47 -0.55 17.20
CA SER A 7 1.48 0.06 16.31
C SER A 7 0.77 1.15 17.11
N LEU A 8 1.28 2.38 17.00
CA LEU A 8 0.53 3.56 17.41
C LEU A 8 -0.83 3.48 16.71
N ASN A 9 -1.89 3.43 17.52
CA ASN A 9 -3.27 3.35 17.11
C ASN A 9 -3.57 4.51 16.12
N GLN A 10 -3.50 4.22 14.83
CA GLN A 10 -3.41 5.20 13.74
C GLN A 10 -4.75 5.86 13.40
N GLN A 11 -5.81 5.56 14.16
CA GLN A 11 -7.17 6.00 13.85
C GLN A 11 -7.39 7.51 14.09
N ASN A 12 -6.48 8.21 14.77
CA ASN A 12 -6.56 9.64 15.06
C ASN A 12 -5.31 10.44 14.61
N GLN A 13 -4.57 9.96 13.60
CA GLN A 13 -3.54 10.82 13.00
C GLN A 13 -4.21 11.80 12.05
N THR A 14 -4.47 13.01 12.54
CA THR A 14 -4.74 14.18 11.71
C THR A 14 -3.68 14.21 10.62
N ILE A 15 -4.08 14.18 9.34
CA ILE A 15 -3.12 14.30 8.24
C ILE A 15 -2.45 15.67 8.40
N LEU A 16 -1.25 15.69 8.99
CA LEU A 16 -0.52 16.92 9.17
C LEU A 16 -0.27 17.53 7.79
N PRO A 17 -0.46 18.85 7.63
CA PRO A 17 -0.17 19.53 6.38
C PRO A 17 1.27 19.21 5.97
N ARG A 18 1.45 18.91 4.69
CA ARG A 18 2.75 18.52 4.15
C ARG A 18 3.72 19.68 4.33
N LYS A 19 4.80 19.47 5.08
CA LYS A 19 5.90 20.44 5.18
C LYS A 19 6.67 20.46 3.86
N GLU A 20 6.94 21.64 3.32
CA GLU A 20 7.80 21.78 2.14
C GLU A 20 9.17 21.12 2.38
N GLY A 21 9.71 20.50 1.33
CA GLY A 21 10.97 19.75 1.42
C GLY A 21 10.88 18.40 2.14
N THR A 22 9.68 17.89 2.43
CA THR A 22 9.51 16.54 3.01
C THR A 22 8.97 15.53 2.00
N ILE A 23 9.44 14.29 2.16
CA ILE A 23 8.98 13.12 1.41
C ILE A 23 8.14 12.25 2.36
N ARG A 24 6.96 11.85 1.90
CA ARG A 24 6.13 10.87 2.61
C ARG A 24 6.25 9.50 1.95
N VAL A 25 6.66 8.52 2.75
CA VAL A 25 6.75 7.12 2.35
C VAL A 25 5.70 6.32 3.10
N ALA A 26 4.95 5.49 2.38
CA ALA A 26 4.03 4.52 2.97
C ALA A 26 4.45 3.11 2.61
N SER A 27 4.33 2.17 3.55
CA SER A 27 4.45 0.74 3.27
C SER A 27 3.16 0.03 3.65
N TYR A 28 2.66 -0.86 2.79
CA TYR A 28 1.43 -1.58 3.06
C TYR A 28 1.46 -3.00 2.48
N ASN A 29 1.08 -3.97 3.31
CA ASN A 29 0.95 -5.37 2.90
C ASN A 29 -0.47 -5.64 2.40
N LEU A 30 -0.60 -6.12 1.15
CA LEU A 30 -1.88 -6.28 0.46
C LEU A 30 -2.57 -7.63 0.72
N ASN A 31 -1.95 -8.54 1.48
CA ASN A 31 -2.52 -9.83 1.86
C ASN A 31 -2.98 -10.67 0.65
N TRP A 32 -2.16 -10.73 -0.41
CA TRP A 32 -2.34 -11.50 -1.66
C TRP A 32 -3.62 -11.25 -2.49
N GLY A 33 -4.58 -10.45 -2.00
CA GLY A 33 -5.84 -10.17 -2.68
C GLY A 33 -6.85 -11.33 -2.69
N LYS A 34 -6.59 -12.39 -1.92
CA LYS A 34 -7.44 -13.62 -1.86
C LYS A 34 -8.27 -13.72 -0.57
N GLY A 35 -8.21 -12.73 0.31
CA GLY A 35 -8.94 -12.74 1.58
C GLY A 35 -10.44 -12.45 1.41
N ALA A 36 -11.29 -13.30 1.97
CA ALA A 36 -12.74 -13.07 2.10
C ALA A 36 -13.10 -11.89 3.05
N PHE A 37 -12.10 -11.22 3.63
CA PHE A 37 -12.32 -10.12 4.57
C PHE A 37 -12.58 -8.80 3.86
N LYS A 38 -13.63 -8.10 4.30
CA LYS A 38 -14.05 -6.79 3.78
C LYS A 38 -12.92 -5.74 3.82
N ILE A 39 -11.98 -5.84 4.77
CA ILE A 39 -10.87 -4.88 4.93
C ILE A 39 -9.78 -5.00 3.84
N THR A 40 -9.71 -6.13 3.13
CA THR A 40 -8.82 -6.32 1.97
C THR A 40 -9.54 -6.14 0.64
N ALA A 41 -10.76 -5.61 0.67
CA ALA A 41 -11.49 -5.33 -0.55
C ALA A 41 -10.72 -4.28 -1.39
N PRO A 42 -10.46 -4.54 -2.69
CA PRO A 42 -9.61 -3.72 -3.53
C PRO A 42 -9.92 -2.22 -3.46
N HIS A 43 -11.20 -1.86 -3.52
CA HIS A 43 -11.65 -0.47 -3.48
C HIS A 43 -11.27 0.26 -2.17
N LEU A 44 -11.35 -0.41 -1.01
CA LEU A 44 -10.95 0.19 0.27
C LEU A 44 -9.44 0.34 0.37
N THR A 45 -8.69 -0.65 -0.12
CA THR A 45 -7.23 -0.57 -0.18
C THR A 45 -6.77 0.57 -1.07
N ILE A 46 -7.33 0.71 -2.28
CA ILE A 46 -7.01 1.83 -3.19
C ILE A 46 -7.35 3.17 -2.54
N GLN A 47 -8.52 3.28 -1.89
CA GLN A 47 -8.91 4.49 -1.18
C GLN A 47 -7.95 4.82 -0.03
N ALA A 48 -7.47 3.81 0.72
CA ALA A 48 -6.50 4.01 1.78
C ALA A 48 -5.15 4.49 1.25
N LEU A 49 -4.67 3.91 0.14
CA LEU A 49 -3.42 4.32 -0.52
C LEU A 49 -3.50 5.76 -1.07
N ASP A 50 -4.64 6.16 -1.62
CA ASP A 50 -4.83 7.53 -2.08
C ASP A 50 -4.90 8.53 -0.91
N ARG A 51 -5.63 8.19 0.16
CA ARG A 51 -5.72 9.00 1.39
C ARG A 51 -4.39 9.15 2.11
N ALA A 52 -3.51 8.14 2.04
CA ALA A 52 -2.17 8.24 2.61
C ALA A 52 -1.38 9.43 2.02
N ASN A 53 -1.72 9.83 0.79
CA ASN A 53 -1.13 10.96 0.09
C ASN A 53 0.41 10.89 0.08
N ALA A 54 0.94 9.68 -0.11
CA ALA A 54 2.37 9.44 -0.10
C ALA A 54 3.00 9.85 -1.44
N ASP A 55 4.29 10.16 -1.41
CA ASP A 55 5.09 10.36 -2.62
C ASP A 55 5.62 9.01 -3.13
N ILE A 56 5.92 8.09 -2.20
CA ILE A 56 6.42 6.75 -2.48
C ILE A 56 5.58 5.75 -1.71
N ILE A 57 5.11 4.71 -2.39
CA ILE A 57 4.40 3.59 -1.78
C ILE A 57 5.20 2.31 -2.03
N LEU A 58 5.43 1.54 -0.98
CA LEU A 58 6.07 0.23 -1.01
C LEU A 58 5.01 -0.82 -0.65
N LEU A 59 4.74 -1.75 -1.57
CA LEU A 59 3.69 -2.75 -1.41
C LEU A 59 4.30 -4.15 -1.26
N GLN A 60 3.79 -4.93 -0.30
CA GLN A 60 4.13 -6.34 -0.14
C GLN A 60 2.95 -7.24 -0.50
N GLU A 61 3.25 -8.50 -0.79
CA GLU A 61 2.25 -9.52 -1.18
C GLU A 61 1.41 -9.09 -2.39
N THR A 62 2.07 -8.36 -3.31
CA THR A 62 1.50 -8.00 -4.60
C THR A 62 1.33 -9.24 -5.47
N THR A 63 0.22 -9.28 -6.18
CA THR A 63 -0.11 -10.29 -7.20
C THR A 63 -0.43 -9.60 -8.51
N GLU A 64 -0.51 -10.33 -9.61
CA GLU A 64 -0.96 -9.78 -10.91
C GLU A 64 -2.34 -9.12 -10.80
N PHE A 65 -3.23 -9.69 -9.97
CA PHE A 65 -4.50 -9.08 -9.62
C PHE A 65 -4.33 -7.66 -9.06
N TRP A 66 -3.45 -7.49 -8.06
CA TRP A 66 -3.18 -6.17 -7.49
C TRP A 66 -2.50 -5.22 -8.47
N GLN A 67 -1.58 -5.71 -9.31
CA GLN A 67 -0.99 -4.88 -10.35
C GLN A 67 -2.08 -4.28 -11.25
N ASN A 68 -3.03 -5.10 -11.74
CA ASN A 68 -4.12 -4.62 -12.59
C ASN A 68 -4.98 -3.56 -11.88
N GLN A 69 -5.28 -3.75 -10.59
CA GLN A 69 -6.03 -2.76 -9.80
C GLN A 69 -5.22 -1.45 -9.65
N LEU A 70 -3.95 -1.55 -9.27
CA LEU A 70 -3.08 -0.39 -9.05
C LEU A 70 -2.83 0.39 -10.34
N GLU A 71 -2.67 -0.30 -11.46
CA GLU A 71 -2.54 0.34 -12.78
C GLU A 71 -3.83 1.04 -13.18
N THR A 72 -5.00 0.43 -12.94
CA THR A 72 -6.29 1.03 -13.28
C THR A 72 -6.54 2.31 -12.50
N TYR A 73 -6.22 2.34 -11.20
CA TYR A 73 -6.69 3.42 -10.32
C TYR A 73 -5.60 4.41 -9.90
N LEU A 74 -4.33 4.00 -9.89
CA LEU A 74 -3.24 4.81 -9.34
C LEU A 74 -2.17 5.18 -10.37
N ALA A 75 -2.27 4.73 -11.62
CA ALA A 75 -1.24 4.98 -12.63
C ALA A 75 -1.06 6.48 -12.96
N THR A 76 -2.13 7.26 -12.97
CA THR A 76 -2.03 8.71 -13.21
C THR A 76 -1.28 9.42 -12.08
N ARG A 77 -1.49 8.99 -10.84
CA ARG A 77 -0.89 9.60 -9.65
C ARG A 77 0.57 9.19 -9.45
N TYR A 78 0.91 7.93 -9.70
CA TYR A 78 2.25 7.39 -9.56
C TYR A 78 2.78 6.97 -10.91
N PRO A 79 3.27 7.88 -11.79
CA PRO A 79 3.70 7.55 -13.15
C PRO A 79 4.89 6.58 -13.19
N TYR A 80 5.75 6.62 -12.17
CA TYR A 80 6.91 5.73 -12.03
C TYR A 80 6.56 4.54 -11.14
N ARG A 81 6.52 3.34 -11.73
CA ARG A 81 6.06 2.12 -11.06
C ARG A 81 6.97 0.95 -11.42
N ARG A 82 7.15 0.03 -10.48
CA ARG A 82 7.84 -1.23 -10.70
C ARG A 82 7.16 -2.32 -9.90
N PHE A 83 6.80 -3.41 -10.58
CA PHE A 83 6.17 -4.57 -9.97
C PHE A 83 7.11 -5.76 -10.04
N TYR A 84 7.15 -6.52 -8.95
CA TYR A 84 7.86 -7.80 -8.88
C TYR A 84 6.92 -8.80 -8.23
N HIS A 85 6.51 -9.82 -8.99
CA HIS A 85 5.68 -10.89 -8.47
C HIS A 85 6.55 -12.10 -8.20
N TYR A 86 6.41 -12.68 -7.01
CA TYR A 86 6.98 -13.99 -6.75
C TYR A 86 6.15 -15.02 -7.52
N HIS A 87 6.66 -15.48 -8.67
CA HIS A 87 6.16 -16.72 -9.25
C HIS A 87 6.63 -17.84 -8.33
N MET A 88 5.71 -18.61 -7.74
CA MET A 88 6.10 -19.87 -7.12
C MET A 88 6.82 -20.68 -8.19
N ARG A 89 8.12 -20.88 -8.03
CA ARG A 89 8.86 -21.89 -8.78
C ARG A 89 8.21 -23.22 -8.40
N GLY A 90 7.47 -23.79 -9.35
CA GLY A 90 7.12 -25.20 -9.27
C GLY A 90 8.37 -25.99 -9.60
N ASP A 91 9.03 -26.47 -8.55
CA ASP A 91 10.00 -27.57 -8.62
C ASP A 91 9.38 -28.76 -7.87
#